data_AF-A0A386RDT5-F1
#
_entry.id   AF-A0A386RDT5-F1
#
_cell.length_a   1.000
_cell.length_b   1.000
_cell.length_c   1.000
_cell.angle_alpha   90.00
_cell.angle_beta   90.00
_cell.angle_gamma   90.00
#
_symmetry.space_group_name_H-M   'P 1'
#
loop_
_entity.id
_entity.type
_entity.pdbx_description
1 polymer ?
#
loop_
_entity_poly.entity_id
_entity_poly.type
_entity_poly.pdbx_seq_one_letter_code
_entity_poly.pdbx_strand_id
1 'polypeptide(L)'
;MTEGKQLIALDENAVAFPVNFAPAQIDFSGYNQMKDQIDQLHESLEVYVVTKDNLKESKSTRAKLNKLKKAIKGRKVEIKKKAEAPIKDFNDKVESLVAEIDDSSSKISDGIKGYEDQEKQARHEKNLKHIEAICELAEVDPAKIKYQSSWDNKSYSKTKFETEVDQQIALIQQEQAQLADNIKIVSEKAEGLGLPADHWIKALDNNPLSSVLNAMADYKEDLDAVSKAQKETKLNELNSLKKQGDKYVDPKTGEVKDKIIALKLEVKGTKWQLKQLYSFIQDNGIEYEGLED
;
A
#
# COMPACT_ATOMS: atom_id res chain seq x y z
N MET A 1 -33.88 -5.12 -24.00
CA MET A 1 -33.77 -6.49 -24.54
C MET A 1 -32.94 -6.39 -25.81
N THR A 2 -31.62 -6.54 -25.69
CA THR A 2 -30.74 -6.65 -26.85
C THR A 2 -30.70 -8.13 -27.18
N GLU A 3 -31.43 -8.54 -28.20
CA GLU A 3 -31.33 -9.89 -28.77
C GLU A 3 -29.87 -10.15 -29.11
N GLY A 4 -29.23 -11.05 -28.35
CA GLY A 4 -27.89 -11.51 -28.65
C GLY A 4 -27.91 -12.17 -30.02
N LYS A 5 -27.33 -11.51 -31.03
CA LYS A 5 -27.05 -12.14 -32.32
C LYS A 5 -26.34 -13.47 -32.03
N GLN A 6 -26.92 -14.58 -32.49
CA GLN A 6 -26.28 -15.89 -32.42
C GLN A 6 -24.89 -15.80 -33.05
N LEU A 7 -23.86 -16.12 -32.29
CA LEU A 7 -22.50 -16.23 -32.78
C LEU A 7 -22.44 -17.40 -33.77
N ILE A 8 -21.76 -17.19 -34.90
CA ILE A 8 -21.54 -18.24 -35.91
C ILE A 8 -20.79 -19.39 -35.25
N ALA A 9 -21.30 -20.62 -35.37
CA ALA A 9 -20.57 -21.80 -34.95
C ALA A 9 -19.38 -22.00 -35.90
N LEU A 10 -18.17 -21.75 -35.39
CA LEU A 10 -16.93 -22.05 -36.11
C LEU A 10 -16.62 -23.53 -35.89
N ASP A 11 -16.54 -24.31 -36.97
CA ASP A 11 -16.02 -25.67 -36.89
C ASP A 11 -14.49 -25.60 -36.86
N GLU A 12 -13.92 -25.71 -35.67
CA GLU A 12 -12.47 -25.71 -35.43
C GLU A 12 -11.74 -26.85 -36.18
N ASN A 13 -12.46 -27.88 -36.63
CA ASN A 13 -11.92 -29.01 -37.40
C ASN A 13 -12.15 -28.86 -38.92
N ALA A 14 -12.90 -27.86 -39.38
CA ALA A 14 -13.11 -27.57 -40.80
C ALA A 14 -11.92 -26.82 -41.42
N VAL A 15 -10.69 -27.29 -41.19
CA VAL A 15 -9.49 -26.75 -41.86
C VAL A 15 -9.29 -27.42 -43.23
N ALA A 16 -10.38 -27.75 -43.92
CA ALA A 16 -10.31 -28.09 -45.33
C ALA A 16 -10.26 -26.77 -46.10
N PHE A 17 -9.07 -26.19 -46.25
CA PHE A 17 -8.86 -25.01 -47.07
C PHE A 17 -8.78 -25.46 -48.54
N PRO A 18 -9.84 -25.27 -49.37
CA PRO A 18 -9.87 -25.83 -50.71
C PRO A 18 -8.91 -25.05 -51.62
N VAL A 19 -7.69 -25.55 -51.78
CA VAL A 19 -6.66 -24.94 -52.63
C VAL A 19 -6.28 -25.88 -53.73
N ASN A 20 -6.37 -25.37 -54.96
CA ASN A 20 -5.72 -25.98 -56.10
C ASN A 20 -4.36 -25.32 -56.27
N PHE A 21 -3.29 -26.10 -56.23
CA PHE A 21 -1.94 -25.63 -56.49
C PHE A 21 -1.22 -26.59 -57.44
N ALA A 22 -0.29 -26.04 -58.21
CA ALA A 22 0.64 -26.81 -59.04
C ALA A 22 2.05 -26.21 -58.88
N PRO A 23 3.11 -27.02 -59.00
CA PRO A 23 4.48 -26.50 -59.00
C PRO A 23 4.70 -25.49 -60.12
N ALA A 24 5.51 -24.47 -59.87
CA ALA A 24 5.93 -23.54 -60.91
C ALA A 24 6.77 -24.30 -61.96
N GLN A 25 6.30 -24.33 -63.21
CA GLN A 25 7.03 -24.92 -64.33
C GLN A 25 7.76 -23.82 -65.11
N ILE A 26 9.10 -23.91 -65.17
CA ILE A 26 9.94 -23.01 -65.94
C ILE A 26 10.66 -23.83 -67.02
N ASP A 27 10.25 -23.66 -68.27
CA ASP A 27 10.98 -24.18 -69.42
C ASP A 27 11.97 -23.13 -69.94
N PHE A 28 13.25 -23.48 -69.96
CA PHE A 28 14.31 -22.67 -70.57
C PHE A 28 14.81 -23.32 -71.85
N SER A 29 13.90 -23.57 -72.79
CA SER A 29 14.17 -24.22 -74.08
C SER A 29 15.28 -23.55 -74.90
N GLY A 30 15.48 -22.24 -74.75
CA GLY A 30 16.58 -21.50 -75.38
C GLY A 30 17.95 -21.62 -74.69
N TYR A 31 18.09 -22.42 -73.62
CA TYR A 31 19.32 -22.48 -72.83
C TYR A 31 20.53 -22.90 -73.65
N ASN A 32 20.42 -23.98 -74.43
CA ASN A 32 21.55 -24.51 -75.20
C ASN A 32 22.03 -23.49 -76.23
N GLN A 33 21.11 -22.92 -77.03
CA GLN A 33 21.45 -21.87 -78.00
C GLN A 33 22.11 -20.66 -77.33
N MET A 34 21.60 -20.22 -76.18
CA MET A 34 22.18 -19.11 -75.44
C MET A 34 23.55 -19.45 -74.85
N LYS A 35 23.74 -20.68 -74.35
CA LYS A 35 25.01 -21.18 -73.84
C LYS A 35 26.06 -21.21 -74.94
N ASP A 36 25.71 -21.75 -76.12
CA ASP A 36 26.59 -21.81 -77.28
C ASP A 36 27.06 -20.40 -77.72
N GLN A 37 26.14 -19.42 -77.75
CA GLN A 37 26.49 -18.02 -78.06
C GLN A 37 27.45 -17.41 -77.02
N ILE A 38 27.27 -17.73 -75.74
CA ILE A 38 28.15 -17.24 -74.67
C ILE A 38 29.51 -17.94 -74.73
N ASP A 39 29.54 -19.23 -75.09
CA ASP A 39 30.78 -19.99 -75.23
C ASP A 39 31.61 -19.48 -76.42
N GLN A 40 31.00 -19.29 -77.58
CA GLN A 40 31.67 -18.67 -78.73
C GLN A 40 32.21 -17.26 -78.40
N LEU A 41 31.43 -16.46 -77.68
CA LEU A 41 31.88 -15.14 -77.23
C LEU A 41 33.07 -15.27 -76.26
N HIS A 42 33.03 -16.24 -75.35
CA HIS A 42 34.10 -16.50 -74.39
C HIS A 42 35.40 -16.92 -75.10
N GLU A 43 35.34 -17.90 -76.00
CA GLU A 43 36.46 -18.37 -76.82
C GLU A 43 37.07 -17.23 -77.65
N SER A 44 36.21 -16.42 -78.30
CA SER A 44 36.68 -15.27 -79.11
C SER A 44 37.46 -14.23 -78.30
N LEU A 45 37.21 -14.14 -76.99
CA LEU A 45 37.84 -13.18 -76.10
C LEU A 45 39.02 -13.78 -75.33
N GLU A 46 39.19 -15.11 -75.31
CA GLU A 46 40.31 -15.77 -74.64
C GLU A 46 41.65 -15.42 -75.29
N VAL A 47 41.66 -15.33 -76.62
CA VAL A 47 42.84 -14.94 -77.41
C VAL A 47 42.96 -13.41 -77.61
N TYR A 48 42.05 -12.61 -77.05
CA TYR A 48 42.02 -11.15 -77.22
C TYR A 48 43.01 -10.44 -76.29
N VAL A 49 44.06 -9.83 -76.87
CA VAL A 49 45.07 -9.06 -76.12
C VAL A 49 44.79 -7.56 -76.18
N VAL A 50 44.71 -6.93 -75.01
CA VAL A 50 44.57 -5.48 -74.90
C VAL A 50 45.92 -4.81 -75.13
N THR A 51 45.97 -3.91 -76.10
CA THR A 51 47.14 -3.09 -76.44
C THR A 51 46.79 -1.60 -76.32
N LYS A 52 47.78 -0.72 -76.48
CA LYS A 52 47.56 0.73 -76.42
C LYS A 52 46.62 1.21 -77.53
N ASP A 53 46.71 0.61 -78.72
CA ASP A 53 45.97 1.04 -79.92
C ASP A 53 44.51 0.59 -79.90
N ASN A 54 44.18 -0.54 -79.27
CA ASN A 54 42.81 -1.06 -79.18
C ASN A 54 42.09 -0.73 -77.85
N LEU A 55 42.73 0.01 -76.93
CA LEU A 55 42.23 0.27 -75.58
C LEU A 55 40.81 0.86 -75.53
N LYS A 56 40.46 1.75 -76.47
CA LYS A 56 39.11 2.35 -76.56
C LYS A 56 38.06 1.28 -76.87
N GLU A 57 38.37 0.38 -77.80
CA GLU A 57 37.50 -0.72 -78.18
C GLU A 57 37.38 -1.74 -77.05
N SER A 58 38.49 -2.12 -76.39
CA SER A 58 38.45 -3.05 -75.25
C SER A 58 37.58 -2.53 -74.11
N LYS A 59 37.66 -1.23 -73.80
CA LYS A 59 36.77 -0.58 -72.81
C LYS A 59 35.30 -0.66 -73.22
N SER A 60 34.98 -0.45 -74.50
CA SER A 60 33.63 -0.59 -75.05
C SER A 60 33.13 -2.03 -74.97
N THR A 61 33.94 -3.01 -75.36
CA THR A 61 33.60 -4.45 -75.27
C THR A 61 33.32 -4.86 -73.83
N ARG A 62 34.16 -4.47 -72.87
CA ARG A 62 33.90 -4.70 -71.43
C ARG A 62 32.56 -4.10 -70.98
N ALA A 63 32.24 -2.89 -71.44
CA ALA A 63 30.96 -2.25 -71.11
C ALA A 63 29.76 -3.04 -71.69
N LYS A 64 29.87 -3.56 -72.92
CA LYS A 64 28.84 -4.42 -73.53
C LYS A 64 28.66 -5.73 -72.74
N LEU A 65 29.74 -6.39 -72.34
CA LEU A 65 29.69 -7.61 -71.51
C LEU A 65 29.00 -7.35 -70.16
N ASN A 66 29.33 -6.23 -69.51
CA ASN A 66 28.65 -5.84 -68.26
C ASN A 66 27.15 -5.59 -68.46
N LYS A 67 26.75 -4.98 -69.58
CA LYS A 67 25.34 -4.79 -69.93
C LYS A 67 24.64 -6.14 -70.17
N LEU A 68 25.26 -7.05 -70.92
CA LEU A 68 24.74 -8.40 -71.16
C LEU A 68 24.54 -9.17 -69.85
N LYS A 69 25.57 -9.19 -68.99
CA LYS A 69 25.48 -9.78 -67.63
C LYS A 69 24.32 -9.21 -66.82
N LYS A 70 24.13 -7.89 -66.85
CA LYS A 70 23.03 -7.21 -66.15
C LYS A 70 21.68 -7.62 -66.73
N ALA A 71 21.55 -7.70 -68.05
CA ALA A 71 20.31 -8.11 -68.72
C ALA A 71 19.90 -9.54 -68.35
N ILE A 72 20.84 -10.49 -68.36
CA ILE A 72 20.61 -11.89 -67.97
C ILE A 72 20.12 -11.97 -66.51
N LYS A 73 20.82 -11.29 -65.59
CA LYS A 73 20.41 -11.23 -64.18
C LYS A 73 19.05 -10.58 -64.00
N GLY A 74 18.77 -9.51 -64.74
CA GLY A 74 17.48 -8.82 -64.73
C GLY A 74 16.33 -9.74 -65.16
N ARG A 75 16.51 -10.47 -66.27
CA ARG A 75 15.51 -11.43 -66.75
C ARG A 75 15.28 -12.59 -65.77
N LYS A 76 16.34 -13.11 -65.15
CA LYS A 76 16.23 -14.10 -64.06
C LYS A 76 15.32 -13.58 -62.93
N VAL A 77 15.57 -12.36 -62.46
CA VAL A 77 14.79 -11.75 -61.37
C VAL A 77 13.32 -11.54 -61.78
N GLU A 78 13.07 -11.10 -63.02
CA GLU A 78 11.72 -10.92 -63.54
C GLU A 78 10.94 -12.24 -63.59
N ILE A 79 11.53 -13.32 -64.12
CA ILE A 79 10.90 -14.64 -64.19
C ILE A 79 10.62 -15.17 -62.78
N LYS A 80 11.60 -15.05 -61.86
CA LYS A 80 11.44 -15.42 -60.45
C LYS A 80 10.25 -14.69 -59.81
N LYS A 81 10.17 -13.36 -59.96
CA LYS A 81 9.08 -12.55 -59.40
C LYS A 81 7.71 -12.98 -59.94
N LYS A 82 7.61 -13.30 -61.23
CA LYS A 82 6.37 -13.81 -61.84
C LYS A 82 5.97 -15.17 -61.31
N ALA A 83 6.93 -16.08 -61.16
CA ALA A 83 6.70 -17.42 -60.62
C ALA A 83 6.29 -17.39 -59.13
N GLU A 84 6.83 -16.44 -58.35
CA GLU A 84 6.52 -16.29 -56.91
C GLU A 84 5.25 -15.47 -56.64
N ALA A 85 4.74 -14.72 -57.62
CA ALA A 85 3.58 -13.83 -57.42
C ALA A 85 2.32 -14.56 -56.92
N PRO A 86 1.93 -15.74 -57.44
CA PRO A 86 0.77 -16.47 -56.94
C PRO A 86 0.92 -16.93 -55.49
N ILE A 87 2.14 -17.30 -55.07
CA ILE A 87 2.43 -17.69 -53.68
C ILE A 87 2.29 -16.47 -52.77
N LYS A 88 2.83 -15.32 -53.19
CA LYS A 88 2.69 -14.08 -52.43
C LYS A 88 1.23 -13.67 -52.26
N ASP A 89 0.45 -13.68 -53.34
CA ASP A 89 -0.99 -13.35 -53.30
C ASP A 89 -1.77 -14.31 -52.38
N PHE A 90 -1.44 -15.61 -52.43
CA PHE A 90 -2.01 -16.59 -51.53
C PHE A 90 -1.69 -16.29 -50.05
N ASN A 91 -0.41 -16.03 -49.72
CA ASN A 91 0.00 -15.69 -48.36
C ASN A 91 -0.67 -14.40 -47.88
N ASP A 92 -0.68 -13.34 -48.69
CA ASP A 92 -1.31 -12.06 -48.35
C ASP A 92 -2.81 -12.26 -48.04
N LYS A 93 -3.51 -13.13 -48.79
CA LYS A 93 -4.93 -13.47 -48.53
C LYS A 93 -5.12 -14.24 -47.22
N VAL A 94 -4.26 -15.22 -46.94
CA VAL A 94 -4.33 -15.98 -45.68
C VAL A 94 -4.06 -15.08 -44.48
N GLU A 95 -3.03 -14.23 -44.56
CA GLU A 95 -2.70 -13.26 -43.52
C GLU A 95 -3.83 -12.26 -43.29
N SER A 96 -4.51 -11.82 -44.35
CA SER A 96 -5.71 -10.97 -44.25
C SER A 96 -6.84 -11.67 -43.47
N LEU A 97 -7.11 -12.95 -43.75
CA LEU A 97 -8.13 -13.71 -43.04
C LEU A 97 -7.78 -13.88 -41.55
N VAL A 98 -6.51 -14.16 -41.24
CA VAL A 98 -6.02 -14.26 -39.85
C VAL A 98 -6.17 -12.92 -39.13
N ALA A 99 -5.80 -11.81 -39.77
CA ALA A 99 -5.95 -10.47 -39.19
C ALA A 99 -7.42 -10.11 -38.87
N GLU A 100 -8.39 -10.52 -39.71
CA GLU A 100 -9.82 -10.34 -39.43
C GLU A 100 -10.29 -11.16 -38.22
N ILE A 101 -9.77 -12.38 -38.06
CA ILE A 101 -10.04 -13.23 -36.89
C ILE A 101 -9.44 -12.60 -35.63
N ASP A 102 -8.20 -12.11 -35.69
CA ASP A 102 -7.51 -11.47 -34.57
C ASP A 102 -8.24 -10.20 -34.11
N ASP A 103 -8.69 -9.34 -35.04
CA ASP A 103 -9.50 -8.15 -34.73
C ASP A 103 -10.83 -8.53 -34.06
N SER A 104 -11.50 -9.56 -34.57
CA SER A 104 -12.75 -10.06 -33.99
C SER A 104 -12.54 -10.63 -32.58
N SER A 105 -11.46 -11.40 -32.39
CA SER A 105 -11.05 -11.96 -31.10
C SER A 105 -10.71 -10.88 -30.08
N SER A 106 -9.99 -9.83 -30.49
CA SER A 106 -9.66 -8.69 -29.64
C SER A 106 -10.92 -7.96 -29.17
N LYS A 107 -11.89 -7.69 -30.07
CA LYS A 107 -13.15 -7.05 -29.70
C LYS A 107 -13.95 -7.84 -28.67
N ILE A 108 -13.99 -9.17 -28.81
CA ILE A 108 -14.64 -10.05 -27.83
C ILE A 108 -13.88 -10.00 -26.50
N SER A 109 -12.56 -10.07 -26.54
CA SER A 109 -11.70 -10.03 -25.35
C SER A 109 -11.87 -8.73 -24.56
N ASP A 110 -11.90 -7.59 -25.25
CA ASP A 110 -12.15 -6.28 -24.64
C ASP A 110 -13.56 -6.19 -24.04
N GLY A 111 -14.56 -6.75 -24.73
CA GLY A 111 -15.93 -6.85 -24.22
C GLY A 111 -16.03 -7.69 -22.95
N ILE A 112 -15.35 -8.85 -22.91
CA ILE A 112 -15.26 -9.71 -21.71
C ILE A 112 -14.63 -8.94 -20.56
N LYS A 113 -13.46 -8.32 -20.80
CA LYS A 113 -12.73 -7.56 -19.78
C LYS A 113 -13.58 -6.41 -19.22
N GLY A 114 -14.27 -5.67 -20.08
CA GLY A 114 -15.16 -4.59 -19.67
C GLY A 114 -16.28 -5.06 -18.75
N TYR A 115 -16.87 -6.23 -19.03
CA TYR A 115 -17.90 -6.82 -18.18
C TYR A 115 -17.32 -7.34 -16.85
N GLU A 116 -16.17 -8.01 -16.88
CA GLU A 116 -15.49 -8.51 -15.67
C GLU A 116 -15.07 -7.37 -14.73
N ASP A 117 -14.58 -6.26 -15.27
CA ASP A 117 -14.23 -5.06 -14.51
C ASP A 117 -15.49 -4.42 -13.87
N GLN A 118 -16.61 -4.36 -14.60
CA GLN A 118 -17.89 -3.88 -14.05
C GLN A 118 -18.42 -4.77 -12.91
N GLU A 119 -18.39 -6.09 -13.08
CA GLU A 119 -18.80 -7.04 -12.03
C GLU A 119 -17.89 -6.94 -10.79
N LYS A 120 -16.59 -6.75 -10.99
CA LYS A 120 -15.62 -6.55 -9.92
C LYS A 120 -15.90 -5.27 -9.14
N GLN A 121 -16.17 -4.17 -9.85
CA GLN A 121 -16.53 -2.89 -9.24
C GLN A 121 -17.87 -2.97 -8.48
N ALA A 122 -18.89 -3.61 -9.06
CA ALA A 122 -20.18 -3.81 -8.40
C ALA A 122 -20.04 -4.65 -7.11
N ARG A 123 -19.15 -5.66 -7.13
CA ARG A 123 -18.82 -6.45 -5.93
C ARG A 123 -18.10 -5.61 -4.89
N HIS A 124 -17.15 -4.78 -5.29
CA HIS A 124 -16.44 -3.87 -4.39
C HIS A 124 -17.41 -2.97 -3.63
N GLU A 125 -18.33 -2.32 -4.34
CA GLU A 125 -19.36 -1.46 -3.74
C GLU A 125 -20.29 -2.24 -2.80
N LYS A 126 -20.65 -3.47 -3.17
CA LYS A 126 -21.48 -4.34 -2.33
C LYS A 126 -20.75 -4.77 -1.06
N ASN A 127 -19.47 -5.09 -1.16
CA ASN A 127 -18.64 -5.49 -0.03
C ASN A 127 -18.45 -4.31 0.94
N LEU A 128 -18.20 -3.09 0.43
CA LEU A 128 -18.11 -1.89 1.26
C LEU A 128 -19.41 -1.63 2.03
N LYS A 129 -20.56 -1.66 1.34
CA LYS A 129 -21.88 -1.51 1.99
C LYS A 129 -22.13 -2.58 3.05
N HIS A 130 -21.65 -3.79 2.82
CA HIS A 130 -21.78 -4.88 3.78
C HIS A 130 -20.89 -4.65 5.02
N ILE A 131 -19.64 -4.23 4.82
CA ILE A 131 -18.73 -3.86 5.90
C ILE A 131 -19.33 -2.72 6.72
N GLU A 132 -19.81 -1.65 6.08
CA GLU A 132 -20.46 -0.52 6.74
C GLU A 132 -21.63 -0.98 7.62
N ALA A 133 -22.54 -1.81 7.07
CA ALA A 133 -23.71 -2.29 7.80
C ALA A 133 -23.35 -3.16 9.02
N ILE A 134 -22.39 -4.08 8.91
CA ILE A 134 -21.99 -4.92 10.05
C ILE A 134 -21.20 -4.10 11.08
N CYS A 135 -20.32 -3.20 10.63
CA CYS A 135 -19.57 -2.32 11.51
C CYS A 135 -20.49 -1.39 12.31
N GLU A 136 -21.55 -0.85 11.69
CA GLU A 136 -22.57 -0.05 12.37
C GLU A 136 -23.26 -0.86 13.48
N LEU A 137 -23.66 -2.10 13.19
CA LEU A 137 -24.25 -3.01 14.19
C LEU A 137 -23.28 -3.38 15.32
N ALA A 138 -21.98 -3.41 15.02
CA ALA A 138 -20.93 -3.77 15.95
C ALA A 138 -20.32 -2.58 16.72
N GLU A 139 -20.77 -1.35 16.44
CA GLU A 139 -20.19 -0.09 16.95
C GLU A 139 -18.68 0.05 16.67
N VAL A 140 -18.25 -0.48 15.52
CA VAL A 140 -16.86 -0.41 15.03
C VAL A 140 -16.79 0.60 13.88
N ASP A 141 -15.71 1.37 13.83
CA ASP A 141 -15.43 2.25 12.69
C ASP A 141 -15.06 1.41 11.45
N PRO A 142 -15.82 1.47 10.33
CA PRO A 142 -15.53 0.72 9.11
C PRO A 142 -14.13 0.97 8.56
N ALA A 143 -13.55 2.16 8.80
CA ALA A 143 -12.20 2.50 8.32
C ALA A 143 -11.10 1.67 8.98
N LYS A 144 -11.38 1.01 10.11
CA LYS A 144 -10.45 0.09 10.78
C LYS A 144 -10.42 -1.30 10.13
N ILE A 145 -11.38 -1.63 9.28
CA ILE A 145 -11.40 -2.90 8.55
C ILE A 145 -10.40 -2.84 7.40
N LYS A 146 -9.44 -3.76 7.40
CA LYS A 146 -8.44 -3.87 6.35
C LYS A 146 -9.03 -4.59 5.14
N TYR A 147 -9.39 -3.81 4.12
CA TYR A 147 -9.91 -4.33 2.87
C TYR A 147 -8.86 -5.14 2.08
N GLN A 148 -9.28 -6.23 1.45
CA GLN A 148 -8.43 -7.05 0.57
C GLN A 148 -9.00 -7.05 -0.86
N SER A 149 -8.18 -6.70 -1.86
CA SER A 149 -8.61 -6.65 -3.27
C SER A 149 -9.05 -8.00 -3.83
N SER A 150 -8.61 -9.10 -3.22
CA SER A 150 -9.05 -10.46 -3.56
C SER A 150 -10.53 -10.68 -3.30
N TRP A 151 -11.15 -9.93 -2.39
CA TRP A 151 -12.58 -10.01 -2.07
C TRP A 151 -13.48 -9.58 -3.24
N ASP A 152 -12.94 -8.81 -4.18
CA ASP A 152 -13.65 -8.35 -5.37
C ASP A 152 -13.63 -9.39 -6.50
N ASN A 153 -12.80 -10.43 -6.39
CA ASN A 153 -12.71 -11.46 -7.41
C ASN A 153 -13.97 -12.34 -7.43
N LYS A 154 -14.46 -12.67 -8.63
CA LYS A 154 -15.65 -13.53 -8.83
C LYS A 154 -15.53 -14.88 -8.14
N SER A 155 -14.33 -15.45 -8.10
CA SER A 155 -14.04 -16.74 -7.47
C SER A 155 -13.94 -16.69 -5.94
N TYR A 156 -13.89 -15.50 -5.33
CA TYR A 156 -13.78 -15.38 -3.88
C TYR A 156 -15.12 -15.72 -3.21
N SER A 157 -15.04 -16.60 -2.21
CA SER A 157 -16.23 -17.04 -1.47
C SER A 157 -16.81 -15.90 -0.63
N LYS A 158 -18.12 -15.66 -0.79
CA LYS A 158 -18.87 -14.69 0.02
C LYS A 158 -18.76 -15.01 1.51
N THR A 159 -18.93 -16.28 1.89
CA THR A 159 -18.83 -16.72 3.29
C THR A 159 -17.44 -16.46 3.87
N LYS A 160 -16.39 -16.67 3.06
CA LYS A 160 -15.01 -16.42 3.51
C LYS A 160 -14.78 -14.93 3.74
N PHE A 161 -15.27 -14.07 2.85
CA PHE A 161 -15.26 -12.62 3.04
C PHE A 161 -15.97 -12.20 4.33
N GLU A 162 -17.20 -12.67 4.54
CA GLU A 162 -17.99 -12.37 5.75
C GLU A 162 -17.25 -12.79 7.03
N THR A 163 -16.70 -14.01 7.05
CA THR A 163 -15.94 -14.53 8.19
C THR A 163 -14.68 -13.71 8.48
N GLU A 164 -13.96 -13.27 7.44
CA GLU A 164 -12.74 -12.44 7.60
C GLU A 164 -13.06 -11.02 8.10
N VAL A 165 -14.22 -10.48 7.75
CA VAL A 165 -14.72 -9.20 8.30
C VAL A 165 -15.12 -9.39 9.76
N ASP A 166 -15.90 -10.42 10.08
CA ASP A 166 -16.35 -10.73 11.45
C ASP A 166 -15.15 -10.92 12.39
N GLN A 167 -14.10 -11.61 11.94
CA GLN A 167 -12.87 -11.80 12.72
C GLN A 167 -12.16 -10.48 13.03
N GLN A 168 -12.10 -9.55 12.08
CA GLN A 168 -11.51 -8.24 12.31
C GLN A 168 -12.34 -7.41 13.28
N ILE A 169 -13.67 -7.45 13.14
CA ILE A 169 -14.60 -6.77 14.07
C ILE A 169 -14.42 -7.31 15.48
N ALA A 170 -14.40 -8.63 15.66
CA ALA A 170 -14.24 -9.27 16.96
C ALA A 170 -12.92 -8.85 17.64
N LEU A 171 -11.83 -8.75 16.88
CA LEU A 171 -10.54 -8.29 17.40
C LEU A 171 -10.61 -6.82 17.86
N ILE A 172 -11.22 -5.95 17.06
CA ILE A 172 -11.37 -4.52 17.41
C ILE A 172 -12.24 -4.35 18.66
N GLN A 173 -13.34 -5.09 18.77
CA GLN A 173 -14.20 -5.06 19.96
C GLN A 173 -13.46 -5.57 21.20
N GLN A 174 -12.64 -6.61 21.07
CA GLN A 174 -11.79 -7.09 22.16
C GLN A 174 -10.80 -6.00 22.63
N GLU A 175 -10.17 -5.29 21.70
CA GLU A 175 -9.25 -4.18 22.02
C GLU A 175 -9.98 -3.02 22.72
N GLN A 176 -11.18 -2.66 22.26
CA GLN A 176 -12.02 -1.63 22.87
C GLN A 176 -12.43 -2.02 24.30
N ALA A 177 -12.86 -3.26 24.51
CA ALA A 177 -13.22 -3.78 25.84
C ALA A 177 -12.01 -3.77 26.78
N GLN A 178 -10.85 -4.22 26.30
CA GLN A 178 -9.62 -4.20 27.09
C GLN A 178 -9.20 -2.78 27.46
N LEU A 179 -9.34 -1.81 26.56
CA LEU A 179 -9.06 -0.41 26.86
C LEU A 179 -10.03 0.15 27.90
N ALA A 180 -11.33 -0.15 27.80
CA ALA A 180 -12.33 0.26 28.78
C ALA A 180 -12.01 -0.31 30.18
N ASP A 181 -11.63 -1.58 30.26
CA ASP A 181 -11.20 -2.22 31.51
C ASP A 181 -9.93 -1.57 32.08
N ASN A 182 -8.94 -1.29 31.22
CA ASN A 182 -7.70 -0.61 31.64
C ASN A 182 -7.99 0.80 32.19
N ILE A 183 -8.87 1.57 31.53
CA ILE A 183 -9.31 2.90 31.98
C ILE A 183 -9.96 2.80 33.36
N LYS A 184 -10.83 1.81 33.56
CA LYS A 184 -11.47 1.57 34.87
C LYS A 184 -10.44 1.26 35.95
N ILE A 185 -9.52 0.35 35.70
CA ILE A 185 -8.46 -0.03 36.67
C ILE A 185 -7.60 1.18 37.04
N VAL A 186 -7.17 1.98 36.05
CA VAL A 186 -6.38 3.20 36.30
C VAL A 186 -7.18 4.24 37.08
N SER A 187 -8.47 4.41 36.77
CA SER A 187 -9.35 5.36 37.48
C SER A 187 -9.50 4.97 38.96
N GLU A 188 -9.81 3.71 39.24
CA GLU A 188 -9.94 3.19 40.61
C GLU A 188 -8.62 3.31 41.40
N LYS A 189 -7.49 3.02 40.74
CA LYS A 189 -6.16 3.20 41.36
C LYS A 189 -5.86 4.67 41.63
N ALA A 190 -6.20 5.58 40.71
CA ALA A 190 -5.96 7.00 40.88
C ALA A 190 -6.77 7.56 42.05
N GLU A 191 -8.05 7.20 42.14
CA GLU A 191 -8.92 7.56 43.26
C GLU A 191 -8.36 7.03 44.59
N GLY A 192 -7.97 5.75 44.64
CA GLY A 192 -7.38 5.14 45.82
C GLY A 192 -6.06 5.78 46.29
N LEU A 193 -5.31 6.42 45.38
CA LEU A 193 -4.09 7.17 45.68
C LEU A 193 -4.32 8.68 45.86
N GLY A 194 -5.54 9.19 45.63
CA GLY A 194 -5.83 10.63 45.65
C GLY A 194 -5.15 11.41 44.51
N LEU A 195 -4.95 10.77 43.34
CA LEU A 195 -4.32 11.33 42.16
C LEU A 195 -5.35 11.72 41.08
N PRO A 196 -5.07 12.71 40.21
CA PRO A 196 -5.96 13.05 39.11
C PRO A 196 -5.95 11.96 38.03
N ALA A 197 -7.10 11.31 37.78
CA ALA A 197 -7.21 10.17 36.88
C ALA A 197 -6.88 10.48 35.42
N ASP A 198 -7.33 11.62 34.89
CA ASP A 198 -7.22 11.98 33.46
C ASP A 198 -5.79 11.90 32.91
N HIS A 199 -4.81 12.34 33.70
CA HIS A 199 -3.39 12.28 33.33
C HIS A 199 -2.93 10.83 33.12
N TRP A 200 -3.31 9.93 34.03
CA TRP A 200 -2.90 8.53 33.99
C TRP A 200 -3.69 7.71 32.97
N ILE A 201 -4.96 8.04 32.76
CA ILE A 201 -5.77 7.47 31.68
C ILE A 201 -5.11 7.77 30.34
N LYS A 202 -4.68 9.02 30.10
CA LYS A 202 -3.98 9.41 28.88
C LYS A 202 -2.63 8.69 28.70
N ALA A 203 -1.98 8.30 29.80
CA ALA A 203 -0.74 7.54 29.71
C ALA A 203 -0.91 6.15 29.07
N LEU A 204 -2.13 5.58 29.11
CA LEU A 204 -2.45 4.29 28.46
C LEU A 204 -2.34 4.34 26.93
N ASP A 205 -2.42 5.52 26.31
CA ASP A 205 -2.30 5.67 24.85
C ASP A 205 -0.95 5.15 24.32
N ASN A 206 0.10 5.23 25.15
CA ASN A 206 1.48 4.92 24.76
C ASN A 206 2.17 3.93 25.69
N ASN A 207 1.54 3.53 26.79
CA ASN A 207 2.17 2.68 27.82
C ASN A 207 1.25 1.54 28.23
N PRO A 208 1.81 0.34 28.48
CA PRO A 208 1.02 -0.77 28.98
C PRO A 208 0.49 -0.48 30.39
N LEU A 209 -0.66 -1.06 30.73
CA LEU A 209 -1.33 -0.89 32.02
C LEU A 209 -0.37 -1.04 33.21
N SER A 210 0.48 -2.08 33.21
CA SER A 210 1.44 -2.33 34.28
C SER A 210 2.43 -1.18 34.50
N SER A 211 2.93 -0.58 33.42
CA SER A 211 3.86 0.55 33.50
C SER A 211 3.18 1.78 34.09
N VAL A 212 1.93 2.03 33.70
CA VAL A 212 1.13 3.15 34.24
C VAL A 212 0.88 2.95 35.73
N LEU A 213 0.46 1.75 36.14
CA LEU A 213 0.18 1.44 37.55
C LEU A 213 1.42 1.56 38.44
N ASN A 214 2.60 1.15 37.95
CA ASN A 214 3.86 1.31 38.67
C ASN A 214 4.22 2.79 38.80
N ALA A 215 4.17 3.56 37.71
CA ALA A 215 4.47 4.99 37.73
C ALA A 215 3.54 5.77 38.67
N MET A 216 2.26 5.37 38.77
CA MET A 216 1.33 5.94 39.74
C MET A 216 1.74 5.68 41.19
N ALA A 217 2.22 4.47 41.48
CA ALA A 217 2.67 4.10 42.82
C ALA A 217 3.93 4.87 43.20
N ASP A 218 4.92 4.90 42.31
CA ASP A 218 6.18 5.63 42.51
C ASP A 218 5.91 7.13 42.71
N TYR A 219 5.06 7.73 41.88
CA TYR A 219 4.68 9.14 42.01
C TYR A 219 4.02 9.46 43.36
N LYS A 220 3.17 8.55 43.86
CA LYS A 220 2.54 8.74 45.16
C LYS A 220 3.54 8.64 46.30
N GLU A 221 4.50 7.71 46.22
CA GLU A 221 5.58 7.56 47.19
C GLU A 221 6.45 8.82 47.25
N ASP A 222 6.83 9.36 46.09
CA ASP A 222 7.60 10.61 45.99
C ASP A 222 6.84 11.80 46.59
N LEU A 223 5.54 11.93 46.30
CA LEU A 223 4.70 12.97 46.89
C LEU A 223 4.64 12.88 48.43
N ASP A 224 4.52 11.66 48.96
CA ASP A 224 4.49 11.43 50.40
C ASP A 224 5.84 11.71 51.05
N ALA A 225 6.95 11.37 50.39
CA ALA A 225 8.30 11.69 50.87
C ALA A 225 8.54 13.21 50.91
N VAL A 226 8.14 13.94 49.87
CA VAL A 226 8.23 15.41 49.82
C VAL A 226 7.36 16.04 50.92
N SER A 227 6.12 15.58 51.09
CA SER A 227 5.21 16.06 52.13
C SER A 227 5.77 15.85 53.54
N LYS A 228 6.32 14.65 53.82
CA LYS A 228 7.00 14.36 55.10
C LYS A 228 8.21 15.27 55.32
N ALA A 229 9.08 15.41 54.33
CA ALA A 229 10.27 16.27 54.43
C ALA A 229 9.89 17.75 54.67
N GLN A 230 8.84 18.25 54.01
CA GLN A 230 8.32 19.60 54.24
C GLN A 230 7.76 19.76 55.65
N LYS A 231 7.01 18.76 56.15
CA LYS A 231 6.46 18.76 57.51
C LYS A 231 7.58 18.77 58.56
N GLU A 232 8.60 17.94 58.40
CA GLU A 232 9.78 17.91 59.26
C GLU A 232 10.56 19.23 59.22
N THR A 233 10.72 19.83 58.05
CA THR A 233 11.39 21.13 57.89
C THR A 233 10.65 22.23 58.64
N LYS A 234 9.32 22.34 58.45
CA LYS A 234 8.48 23.33 59.16
C LYS A 234 8.51 23.13 60.68
N LEU A 235 8.48 21.88 61.15
CA LEU A 235 8.55 21.57 62.58
C LEU A 235 9.91 21.95 63.17
N ASN A 236 11.00 21.66 62.45
CA ASN A 236 12.36 22.04 62.86
C ASN A 236 12.53 23.56 62.89
N GLU A 237 11.99 24.28 61.92
CA GLU A 237 11.95 25.75 61.91
C GLU A 237 11.21 26.29 63.14
N LEU A 238 10.01 25.79 63.41
CA LEU A 238 9.19 26.19 64.57
C LEU A 238 9.94 25.95 65.90
N ASN A 239 10.50 24.75 66.09
CA ASN A 239 11.25 24.38 67.29
C ASN A 239 12.56 25.15 67.46
N SER A 240 13.13 25.68 66.37
CA SER A 240 14.37 26.44 66.41
C SER A 240 14.20 27.90 66.83
N LEU A 241 12.97 28.43 66.85
CA LEU A 241 12.68 29.81 67.26
C LEU A 241 13.05 30.03 68.73
N LYS A 242 13.85 31.06 69.02
CA LYS A 242 14.22 31.43 70.38
C LYS A 242 13.48 32.69 70.82
N LYS A 243 12.98 32.67 72.06
CA LYS A 243 12.33 33.82 72.68
C LYS A 243 13.37 34.87 73.08
N GLN A 244 13.29 36.07 72.51
CA GLN A 244 14.07 37.24 72.92
C GLN A 244 13.10 38.38 73.29
N GLY A 245 12.89 38.58 74.59
CA GLY A 245 11.93 39.55 75.10
C GLY A 245 10.48 39.15 74.77
N ASP A 246 9.74 40.07 74.13
CA ASP A 246 8.32 39.91 73.77
C ASP A 246 8.09 39.37 72.33
N LYS A 247 9.17 38.96 71.63
CA LYS A 247 9.15 38.47 70.25
C LYS A 247 9.96 37.18 70.08
N TYR A 248 9.71 36.45 69.00
CA TYR A 248 10.42 35.22 68.62
C TYR A 248 11.33 35.50 67.43
N VAL A 249 12.57 35.01 67.49
CA VAL A 249 13.60 35.26 66.46
C VAL A 249 14.14 33.94 65.92
N ASP A 250 14.23 33.85 64.60
CA ASP A 250 14.94 32.76 63.93
C ASP A 250 16.46 32.90 64.16
N PRO A 251 17.13 31.94 64.83
CA PRO A 251 18.55 32.07 65.16
C PRO A 251 19.50 32.03 63.96
N LYS A 252 19.04 31.57 62.79
CA LYS A 252 19.87 31.41 61.58
C LYS A 252 19.71 32.60 60.63
N THR A 253 18.52 33.18 60.50
CA THR A 253 18.24 34.27 59.55
C THR A 253 18.11 35.63 60.22
N GLY A 254 17.85 35.68 61.53
CA GLY A 254 17.64 36.93 62.27
C GLY A 254 16.27 37.57 62.03
N GLU A 255 15.35 36.92 61.32
CA GLU A 255 13.99 37.42 61.12
C GLU A 255 13.17 37.37 62.42
N VAL A 256 12.47 38.47 62.71
CA VAL A 256 11.59 38.63 63.86
C VAL A 256 10.17 38.24 63.47
N LYS A 257 9.64 37.16 64.05
CA LYS A 257 8.27 36.68 63.80
C LYS A 257 7.30 37.19 64.86
N ASP A 258 6.07 37.47 64.45
CA ASP A 258 5.01 38.03 65.29
C ASP A 258 4.57 37.11 66.43
N LYS A 259 3.94 37.72 67.44
CA LYS A 259 3.51 37.11 68.71
C LYS A 259 2.68 35.84 68.46
N ILE A 260 3.01 34.74 69.14
CA ILE A 260 2.14 33.55 69.18
C ILE A 260 0.81 33.96 69.80
N ILE A 261 -0.29 33.85 69.04
CA ILE A 261 -1.65 34.16 69.52
C ILE A 261 -2.27 32.87 70.03
N ALA A 262 -2.47 32.77 71.34
CA ALA A 262 -3.26 31.71 71.95
C ALA A 262 -4.74 32.11 71.97
N LEU A 263 -5.61 31.27 71.42
CA LEU A 263 -7.05 31.50 71.33
C LEU A 263 -7.79 30.20 71.69
N LYS A 264 -8.86 30.32 72.49
CA LYS A 264 -9.76 29.20 72.82
C LYS A 264 -10.96 29.26 71.88
N LEU A 265 -11.22 28.17 71.17
CA LEU A 265 -12.32 28.04 70.22
C LEU A 265 -13.22 26.88 70.63
N GLU A 266 -14.52 27.15 70.70
CA GLU A 266 -15.53 26.10 70.70
C GLU A 266 -15.96 25.86 69.24
N VAL A 267 -15.78 24.65 68.74
CA VAL A 267 -16.06 24.31 67.34
C VAL A 267 -17.11 23.21 67.27
N LYS A 268 -18.24 23.49 66.61
CA LYS A 268 -19.31 22.52 66.36
C LYS A 268 -19.36 22.20 64.87
N GLY A 269 -19.39 20.91 64.53
CA GLY A 269 -19.43 20.46 63.15
C GLY A 269 -19.72 18.98 63.03
N THR A 270 -19.94 18.52 61.80
CA THR A 270 -20.08 17.09 61.49
C THR A 270 -18.76 16.35 61.67
N LYS A 271 -18.81 15.02 61.84
CA LYS A 271 -17.61 14.17 61.99
C LYS A 271 -16.60 14.36 60.85
N TRP A 272 -17.06 14.57 59.62
CA TRP A 272 -16.20 14.84 58.47
C TRP A 272 -15.54 16.22 58.57
N GLN A 273 -16.29 17.27 58.90
CA GLN A 273 -15.76 18.63 59.08
C GLN A 273 -14.72 18.71 60.20
N LEU A 274 -14.97 18.03 61.33
CA LEU A 274 -14.02 17.99 62.45
C LEU A 274 -12.75 17.22 62.08
N LYS A 275 -12.84 16.16 61.26
CA LYS A 275 -11.66 15.42 60.78
C LYS A 275 -10.80 16.25 59.82
N GLN A 276 -11.43 17.02 58.93
CA GLN A 276 -10.72 17.94 58.04
C GLN A 276 -10.02 19.06 58.83
N LEU A 277 -10.71 19.65 59.80
CA LEU A 277 -10.11 20.66 60.69
C LEU A 277 -8.94 20.11 61.49
N TYR A 278 -9.09 18.90 62.04
CA TYR A 278 -8.02 18.21 62.77
C TYR A 278 -6.78 18.00 61.90
N SER A 279 -6.98 17.52 60.68
CA SER A 279 -5.89 17.30 59.72
C SER A 279 -5.19 18.62 59.39
N PHE A 280 -5.95 19.69 59.14
CA PHE A 280 -5.41 21.02 58.89
C PHE A 280 -4.54 21.55 60.03
N ILE A 281 -5.00 21.41 61.29
CA ILE A 281 -4.24 21.84 62.48
C ILE A 281 -2.92 21.07 62.57
N GLN A 282 -2.96 19.74 62.43
CA GLN A 282 -1.77 18.89 62.48
C GLN A 282 -0.79 19.13 61.32
N ASP A 283 -1.30 19.37 60.12
CA ASP A 283 -0.48 19.55 58.91
C ASP A 283 0.21 20.91 58.85
N ASN A 284 -0.33 21.90 59.56
CA ASN A 284 0.29 23.21 59.71
C ASN A 284 1.11 23.36 60.99
N GLY A 285 1.29 22.29 61.77
CA GLY A 285 2.08 22.33 63.01
C GLY A 285 1.50 23.29 64.06
N ILE A 286 0.17 23.50 64.03
CA ILE A 286 -0.53 24.33 64.99
C ILE A 286 -0.72 23.51 66.27
N GLU A 287 -0.22 24.01 67.40
CA GLU A 287 -0.46 23.41 68.70
C GLU A 287 -1.94 23.56 69.08
N TYR A 288 -2.57 22.46 69.47
CA TYR A 288 -3.95 22.45 69.95
C TYR A 288 -4.05 21.61 71.23
N GLU A 289 -4.98 22.01 72.09
CA GLU A 289 -5.35 21.26 73.29
C GLU A 289 -6.86 20.97 73.19
N GLY A 290 -7.23 19.70 73.32
CA GLY A 290 -8.63 19.32 73.37
C GLY A 290 -9.22 19.77 74.71
N LEU A 291 -10.29 20.55 74.68
CA LEU A 291 -11.11 20.72 75.87
C LEU A 291 -11.89 19.41 76.04
N GLU A 292 -11.47 18.56 76.99
CA GLU A 292 -12.29 17.45 77.45
C GLU A 292 -13.57 18.03 78.07
N ASP A 293 -14.73 17.61 77.58
CA ASP A 293 -15.99 17.74 78.31
C ASP A 293 -16.09 16.63 79.38
#